data_AF-A0A7X2SX89-F1
#
_entry.id   AF-A0A7X2SX89-F1
#
_cell.length_a   1.000
_cell.length_b   1.000
_cell.length_c   1.000
_cell.angle_alpha   90.00
_cell.angle_beta   90.00
_cell.angle_gamma   90.00
#
_symmetry.space_group_name_H-M   'P 1'
#
loop_
_entity.id
_entity.type
_entity.pdbx_description
1 polymer ?
#
loop_
_entity_poly.entity_id
_entity_poly.type
_entity_poly.pdbx_seq_one_letter_code
_entity_poly.pdbx_strand_id
1 'polypeptide(L)'
;MDKQHELKRTKRLALLLLLLAAITFIVTLFLPPGFWVSGVKAIAEAAMVGALADWFAVVALFRRVPVPFISRHTAIIPRNKDRIGENLGRFVQEKFLDTDSLLNLIRRHDPSNLLAQWLNAPGNADRIGRHLLQVMRGFLDLTDDTRIQNFMRRAVHRAIDKVDLSQTSALLLESLTKNNRHQALLDAAIEQLLKLLHTPS
;
A
#
# COMPACT_ATOMS: atom_id res chain seq x y z
N MET A 1 17.54 20.14 23.51
CA MET A 1 19.01 20.34 23.49
C MET A 1 19.75 19.27 24.30
N ASP A 2 19.09 18.51 25.18
CA ASP A 2 19.76 17.53 26.07
C ASP A 2 20.33 16.27 25.41
N LYS A 3 19.67 15.76 24.36
CA LYS A 3 20.00 14.44 23.80
C LYS A 3 21.42 14.35 23.22
N GLN A 4 21.94 15.44 22.67
CA GLN A 4 23.33 15.48 22.19
C GLN A 4 24.35 15.52 23.33
N HIS A 5 24.03 16.19 24.44
CA HIS A 5 24.89 16.23 25.62
C HIS A 5 24.92 14.89 26.34
N GLU A 6 23.76 14.22 26.45
CA GLU A 6 23.63 12.88 27.01
C GLU A 6 24.45 11.85 26.21
N LEU A 7 24.33 11.87 24.87
CA LEU A 7 25.14 11.02 24.00
C LEU A 7 26.65 11.27 24.14
N LYS A 8 27.07 12.53 24.24
CA LYS A 8 28.48 12.88 24.47
C LYS A 8 28.97 12.36 25.82
N ARG A 9 28.14 12.44 26.86
CA ARG A 9 28.46 11.92 28.21
C ARG A 9 28.62 10.40 28.19
N THR A 10 27.67 9.67 27.63
CA THR A 10 27.72 8.20 27.56
C THR A 10 28.93 7.72 26.75
N LYS A 11 29.23 8.36 25.61
CA LYS A 11 30.44 8.05 24.82
C LYS A 11 31.72 8.28 25.61
N ARG A 12 31.81 9.38 26.37
CA ARG A 12 32.96 9.65 27.24
C ARG A 12 33.08 8.62 28.36
N LEU A 13 31.98 8.24 29.00
CA LEU A 13 31.98 7.21 30.05
C LEU A 13 32.44 5.85 29.51
N ALA A 14 31.92 5.43 28.36
CA ALA A 14 32.34 4.19 27.71
C ALA A 14 33.84 4.20 27.37
N LEU A 15 34.34 5.33 26.84
CA LEU A 15 35.77 5.49 26.56
C LEU A 15 36.62 5.49 27.84
N LEU A 16 36.17 6.15 28.91
CA LEU A 16 36.87 6.19 30.19
C LEU A 16 36.95 4.80 30.83
N LEU A 17 35.86 4.02 30.79
CA LEU A 17 35.85 2.64 31.28
C LEU A 17 36.81 1.75 30.49
N LEU A 18 36.85 1.90 29.16
CA LEU A 18 37.80 1.18 28.31
C LEU A 18 39.25 1.54 28.64
N LEU A 19 39.55 2.84 28.79
CA LEU A 19 40.88 3.30 29.17
C LEU A 19 41.28 2.81 30.56
N LEU A 20 40.35 2.80 31.52
CA LEU A 20 40.60 2.28 32.86
C LEU A 20 40.89 0.78 32.84
N ALA A 21 40.16 -0.01 32.05
CA ALA A 21 40.45 -1.43 31.86
C ALA A 21 41.83 -1.64 31.22
N ALA A 22 42.17 -0.87 30.18
CA ALA A 22 43.46 -0.94 29.50
C ALA A 22 44.63 -0.55 30.42
N ILE A 23 44.50 0.54 31.19
CA ILE A 23 45.51 0.98 32.16
C ILE A 23 45.67 -0.07 33.26
N THR A 24 44.57 -0.58 33.81
CA THR A 24 44.62 -1.66 34.82
C THR A 24 45.37 -2.86 34.27
N PHE A 25 45.06 -3.29 33.05
CA PHE A 25 45.78 -4.39 32.39
C PHE A 25 47.28 -4.10 32.26
N ILE A 26 47.67 -2.91 31.75
CA ILE A 26 49.07 -2.51 31.60
C ILE A 26 49.79 -2.51 32.96
N VAL A 27 49.18 -1.94 34.00
CA VAL A 27 49.77 -1.90 35.35
C VAL A 27 49.99 -3.32 35.90
N THR A 28 49.04 -4.24 35.67
CA THR A 28 49.20 -5.63 36.11
C THR A 28 50.33 -6.38 35.38
N LEU A 29 50.83 -5.89 34.23
CA LEU A 29 51.99 -6.48 33.56
C LEU A 29 53.32 -6.18 34.28
N PHE A 30 53.39 -5.08 35.03
CA PHE A 30 54.60 -4.66 35.74
C PHE A 30 54.64 -5.13 37.21
N LEU A 31 53.55 -5.69 37.72
CA LEU A 31 53.49 -6.25 39.08
C LEU A 31 53.92 -7.72 39.08
N PRO A 32 54.54 -8.21 40.17
CA PRO A 32 54.85 -9.61 40.33
C PRO A 32 53.56 -10.46 40.32
N PRO A 33 53.57 -11.62 39.65
CA PRO A 33 52.37 -12.46 39.51
C PRO A 33 51.98 -13.06 40.87
N GLY A 34 50.90 -12.53 41.44
CA GLY A 34 50.20 -13.07 42.61
C GLY A 34 48.76 -13.44 42.26
N PHE A 35 48.10 -14.27 43.09
CA PHE A 35 46.72 -14.73 42.85
C PHE A 35 45.76 -13.57 42.55
N TRP A 36 45.81 -12.50 43.36
CA TRP A 36 45.00 -11.30 43.17
C TRP A 36 45.36 -10.51 41.90
N VAL A 37 46.65 -10.37 41.60
CA VAL A 37 47.14 -9.64 40.41
C VAL A 37 46.70 -10.36 39.13
N SER A 38 46.82 -11.68 39.11
CA SER A 38 46.37 -12.51 37.99
C SER A 38 44.86 -12.45 37.78
N GLY A 39 44.08 -12.43 38.85
CA GLY A 39 42.62 -12.25 38.78
C GLY A 39 42.23 -10.89 38.19
N VAL A 40 42.84 -9.81 38.67
CA VAL A 40 42.60 -8.45 38.16
C VAL A 40 43.05 -8.33 36.69
N LYS A 41 44.19 -8.92 36.34
CA LYS A 41 44.69 -8.97 34.96
C LYS A 41 43.68 -9.64 34.02
N ALA A 42 43.19 -10.82 34.40
CA ALA A 42 42.23 -11.56 33.57
C ALA A 42 40.91 -10.81 33.38
N ILE A 43 40.40 -10.16 34.43
CA ILE A 43 39.18 -9.33 34.35
C ILE A 43 39.42 -8.12 33.44
N ALA A 44 40.56 -7.44 33.60
CA ALA A 44 40.91 -6.27 32.77
C ALA A 44 41.10 -6.65 31.30
N GLU A 45 41.74 -7.79 31.03
CA GLU A 45 41.92 -8.35 29.69
C GLU A 45 40.57 -8.69 29.05
N ALA A 46 39.71 -9.42 29.76
CA ALA A 46 38.38 -9.78 29.27
C ALA A 46 37.51 -8.54 29.00
N ALA A 47 37.53 -7.54 29.89
CA ALA A 47 36.79 -6.30 29.72
C ALA A 47 37.28 -5.50 28.50
N MET A 48 38.61 -5.39 28.31
CA MET A 48 39.21 -4.69 27.18
C MET A 48 38.88 -5.37 25.84
N VAL A 49 39.07 -6.68 25.76
CA VAL A 49 38.78 -7.46 24.54
C VAL A 49 37.29 -7.44 24.23
N GLY A 50 36.42 -7.59 25.24
CA GLY A 50 34.97 -7.53 25.07
C GLY A 50 34.49 -6.18 24.52
N ALA A 51 35.01 -5.08 25.05
CA ALA A 51 34.69 -3.74 24.56
C ALA A 51 35.18 -3.49 23.12
N LEU A 52 36.37 -3.99 22.77
CA LEU A 52 36.88 -3.92 21.39
C LEU A 52 36.04 -4.76 20.43
N ALA A 53 35.58 -5.94 20.86
CA ALA A 53 34.72 -6.81 20.07
C ALA A 53 33.35 -6.18 19.79
N ASP A 54 32.73 -5.56 20.79
CA ASP A 54 31.46 -4.84 20.63
C ASP A 54 31.61 -3.65 19.66
N TRP A 55 32.67 -2.85 19.82
CA TRP A 55 32.99 -1.78 18.87
C TRP A 55 33.14 -2.31 17.44
N PHE A 56 33.89 -3.40 17.27
CA PHE A 56 34.09 -4.02 15.97
C PHE A 56 32.77 -4.55 15.38
N ALA A 57 31.90 -5.17 16.17
CA ALA A 57 30.61 -5.69 15.72
C ALA A 57 29.71 -4.57 15.17
N VAL A 58 29.56 -3.46 15.92
CA VAL A 58 28.75 -2.32 15.50
C VAL A 58 29.34 -1.66 14.25
N VAL A 59 30.66 -1.43 14.22
CA VAL A 59 31.31 -0.84 13.04
C VAL A 59 31.18 -1.77 11.84
N ALA A 60 31.40 -3.07 11.99
CA ALA A 60 31.28 -4.05 10.90
C ALA A 60 29.85 -4.16 10.36
N LEU A 61 28.83 -3.91 11.19
CA LEU A 61 27.44 -3.91 10.77
C LEU A 61 27.12 -2.70 9.87
N PHE A 62 27.60 -1.50 10.25
CA PHE A 62 27.17 -0.24 9.65
C PHE A 62 28.18 0.44 8.72
N ARG A 63 29.48 0.16 8.87
CA ARG A 63 30.57 0.85 8.17
C ARG A 63 31.60 -0.14 7.64
N ARG A 64 32.37 0.30 6.65
CA ARG A 64 33.49 -0.48 6.12
C ARG A 64 34.68 -0.30 7.03
N VAL A 65 35.19 -1.39 7.60
CA VAL A 65 36.39 -1.36 8.45
C VAL A 65 37.62 -1.20 7.54
N PRO A 66 38.54 -0.24 7.81
CA PRO A 66 39.69 0.05 6.95
C PRO A 66 40.85 -0.97 7.08
N VAL A 67 40.57 -2.20 7.50
CA VAL A 67 41.58 -3.27 7.62
C VAL A 67 41.58 -4.10 6.32
N PRO A 68 42.67 -4.15 5.53
CA PRO A 68 42.69 -4.67 4.15
C PRO A 68 42.11 -6.09 3.97
N PHE A 69 42.34 -6.98 4.94
CA PHE A 69 41.89 -8.37 4.89
C PHE A 69 40.40 -8.53 5.27
N ILE A 70 39.94 -7.80 6.29
CA ILE A 70 38.61 -7.95 6.89
C ILE A 70 37.55 -7.10 6.16
N SER A 71 38.00 -6.04 5.48
CA SER A 71 37.14 -5.05 4.81
C SER A 71 36.13 -5.64 3.82
N ARG A 72 36.41 -6.81 3.24
CA ARG A 72 35.55 -7.48 2.25
C ARG A 72 34.24 -8.03 2.83
N HIS A 73 34.17 -8.31 4.13
CA HIS A 73 32.98 -8.88 4.80
C HIS A 73 32.31 -7.93 5.80
N THR A 74 32.80 -6.70 5.91
CA THR A 74 32.20 -5.65 6.76
C THR A 74 31.21 -4.81 5.96
N ALA A 75 30.43 -3.95 6.64
CA ALA A 75 29.27 -3.24 6.11
C ALA A 75 28.13 -4.17 5.67
N ILE A 76 27.74 -5.12 6.52
CA ILE A 76 26.67 -6.10 6.22
C ILE A 76 25.34 -5.40 5.89
N ILE A 77 24.96 -4.35 6.64
CA ILE A 77 23.71 -3.62 6.39
C ILE A 77 23.76 -2.85 5.07
N PRO A 78 24.75 -1.97 4.81
CA PRO A 78 24.85 -1.28 3.52
C PRO A 78 24.88 -2.23 2.32
N ARG A 79 25.52 -3.39 2.45
CA ARG A 79 25.65 -4.38 1.37
C ARG A 79 24.34 -5.09 1.05
N ASN A 80 23.51 -5.36 2.05
CA ASN A 80 22.23 -6.06 1.90
C ASN A 80 21.01 -5.13 1.99
N LYS A 81 21.21 -3.80 1.90
CA LYS A 81 20.17 -2.78 2.08
C LYS A 81 18.95 -3.03 1.19
N ASP A 82 19.16 -3.44 -0.05
CA ASP A 82 18.09 -3.62 -1.03
C ASP A 82 17.20 -4.82 -0.66
N ARG A 83 17.84 -5.95 -0.28
CA ARG A 83 17.14 -7.14 0.22
C ARG A 83 16.39 -6.87 1.53
N ILE A 84 17.00 -6.09 2.43
CA ILE A 84 16.36 -5.69 3.70
C ILE A 84 15.15 -4.81 3.42
N GLY A 85 15.28 -3.85 2.49
CA GLY A 85 14.20 -2.96 2.09
C GLY A 85 13.02 -3.71 1.46
N GLU A 86 13.29 -4.67 0.58
CA GLU A 86 12.26 -5.48 -0.05
C GLU A 86 11.49 -6.34 0.97
N ASN A 87 12.21 -7.00 1.87
CA ASN A 87 11.59 -7.80 2.95
C ASN A 87 10.80 -6.92 3.93
N LEU A 88 11.30 -5.73 4.26
CA LEU A 88 10.58 -4.79 5.12
C LEU A 88 9.33 -4.24 4.43
N GLY A 89 9.40 -3.95 3.13
CA GLY A 89 8.25 -3.56 2.32
C GLY A 89 7.17 -4.64 2.29
N ARG A 90 7.56 -5.89 2.05
CA ARG A 90 6.65 -7.05 2.13
C ARG A 90 6.04 -7.20 3.51
N PHE A 91 6.82 -7.08 4.58
CA PHE A 91 6.32 -7.14 5.95
C PHE A 91 5.29 -6.03 6.25
N VAL A 92 5.55 -4.79 5.82
CA VAL A 92 4.59 -3.69 5.99
C VAL A 92 3.32 -3.96 5.19
N GLN A 93 3.45 -4.46 3.97
CA GLN A 93 2.31 -4.85 3.15
C GLN A 93 1.47 -5.92 3.83
N GLU A 94 2.09 -6.99 4.31
CA GLU A 94 1.41 -8.14 4.93
C GLU A 94 0.84 -7.85 6.33
N LYS A 95 1.44 -6.92 7.09
CA LYS A 95 1.04 -6.67 8.48
C LYS A 95 0.22 -5.41 8.69
N PHE A 96 0.40 -4.39 7.85
CA PHE A 96 -0.27 -3.09 8.00
C PHE A 96 -1.20 -2.75 6.85
N LEU A 97 -0.92 -3.24 5.65
CA LEU A 97 -1.75 -3.02 4.46
C LEU A 97 -2.54 -4.26 4.05
N ASP A 98 -2.63 -5.24 4.93
CA ASP A 98 -3.49 -6.38 4.71
C ASP A 98 -4.93 -5.90 4.55
N THR A 99 -5.59 -6.35 3.49
CA THR A 99 -6.91 -5.86 3.06
C THR A 99 -7.91 -5.98 4.22
N ASP A 100 -7.83 -7.05 5.00
CA ASP A 100 -8.69 -7.28 6.15
C ASP A 100 -8.39 -6.31 7.31
N SER A 101 -7.13 -5.97 7.54
CA SER A 101 -6.73 -4.98 8.55
C SER A 101 -7.20 -3.57 8.18
N LEU A 102 -7.08 -3.19 6.90
CA LEU A 102 -7.62 -1.93 6.38
C LEU A 102 -9.14 -1.90 6.41
N LEU A 103 -9.81 -2.98 6.01
CA LEU A 103 -11.27 -3.09 6.07
C LEU A 103 -11.78 -2.97 7.50
N ASN A 104 -11.10 -3.59 8.46
CA ASN A 104 -11.44 -3.49 9.88
C ASN A 104 -11.24 -2.08 10.43
N LEU A 105 -10.19 -1.37 10.00
CA LEU A 105 -9.95 0.01 10.41
C LEU A 105 -11.00 0.97 9.83
N ILE A 106 -11.36 0.78 8.55
CA ILE A 106 -12.41 1.52 7.84
C ILE A 106 -13.76 1.27 8.49
N ARG A 107 -14.11 0.00 8.78
CA ARG A 107 -15.35 -0.35 9.50
C ARG A 107 -15.40 0.24 10.90
N ARG A 108 -14.26 0.36 11.60
CA ARG A 108 -14.19 0.99 12.92
C ARG A 108 -14.42 2.51 12.91
N HIS A 109 -14.17 3.19 11.80
CA HIS A 109 -14.26 4.65 11.72
C HIS A 109 -15.49 5.17 10.97
N ASP A 110 -16.43 4.29 10.60
CA ASP A 110 -17.74 4.63 10.01
C ASP A 110 -17.69 5.81 9.03
N PRO A 111 -16.87 5.73 7.97
CA PRO A 111 -16.66 6.85 7.03
C PRO A 111 -17.96 7.28 6.36
N SER A 112 -18.91 6.37 6.18
CA SER A 112 -20.26 6.65 5.70
C SER A 112 -21.01 7.61 6.62
N ASN A 113 -20.82 7.48 7.94
CA ASN A 113 -21.47 8.31 8.94
C ASN A 113 -20.80 9.69 9.02
N LEU A 114 -19.47 9.76 8.90
CA LEU A 114 -18.73 11.02 8.74
C LEU A 114 -19.13 11.77 7.46
N LEU A 115 -19.24 11.06 6.34
CA LEU A 115 -19.71 11.61 5.07
C LEU A 115 -21.16 12.08 5.17
N ALA A 116 -22.04 11.28 5.78
CA ALA A 116 -23.45 11.65 5.96
C ALA A 116 -23.60 12.88 6.87
N GLN A 117 -22.83 12.96 7.96
CA GLN A 117 -22.82 14.14 8.85
C GLN A 117 -22.28 15.37 8.13
N TRP A 118 -21.22 15.22 7.33
CA TRP A 118 -20.65 16.32 6.57
C TRP A 118 -21.59 16.80 5.45
N LEU A 119 -22.32 15.88 4.81
CA LEU A 119 -23.36 16.19 3.81
C LEU A 119 -24.58 16.87 4.45
N ASN A 120 -25.00 16.42 5.63
CA ASN A 120 -26.11 17.01 6.39
C ASN A 120 -25.74 18.34 7.08
N ALA A 121 -24.47 18.73 7.11
CA ALA A 121 -24.06 19.99 7.67
C ALA A 121 -24.63 21.16 6.84
N PRO A 122 -25.26 22.17 7.48
CA PRO A 122 -25.88 23.29 6.77
C PRO A 122 -24.83 24.04 5.94
N GLY A 123 -25.06 24.12 4.63
CA GLY A 123 -24.19 24.78 3.65
C GLY A 123 -23.33 23.86 2.78
N ASN A 124 -23.08 22.60 3.18
CA ASN A 124 -22.30 21.66 2.37
C ASN A 124 -23.15 20.99 1.27
N ALA A 125 -24.38 20.58 1.59
CA ALA A 125 -25.34 20.07 0.60
C ALA A 125 -25.58 21.08 -0.53
N ASP A 126 -25.76 22.36 -0.19
CA ASP A 126 -25.93 23.44 -1.18
C ASP A 126 -24.69 23.68 -2.03
N ARG A 127 -23.49 23.57 -1.44
CA ARG A 127 -22.23 23.69 -2.20
C ARG A 127 -22.08 22.58 -3.23
N ILE A 128 -22.42 21.35 -2.85
CA ILE A 128 -22.41 20.20 -3.78
C ILE A 128 -23.50 20.34 -4.83
N GLY A 129 -24.72 20.72 -4.45
CA GLY A 129 -25.81 20.96 -5.39
C GLY A 129 -25.43 21.99 -6.45
N ARG A 130 -24.79 23.09 -6.07
CA ARG A 130 -24.29 24.10 -7.01
C ARG A 130 -23.21 23.57 -7.95
N HIS A 131 -22.26 22.77 -7.45
CA HIS A 131 -21.22 22.17 -8.29
C HIS A 131 -21.81 21.15 -9.25
N LEU A 132 -22.76 20.33 -8.81
CA LEU A 132 -23.43 19.34 -9.63
C LEU A 132 -24.25 20.01 -10.75
N LEU A 133 -24.94 21.10 -10.43
CA LEU A 133 -25.66 21.90 -11.41
C LEU A 133 -24.70 22.58 -12.41
N GLN A 134 -23.52 23.01 -11.98
CA GLN A 134 -22.51 23.59 -12.88
C GLN A 134 -21.91 22.55 -13.82
N VAL A 135 -21.64 21.34 -13.32
CA VAL A 135 -21.19 20.21 -14.16
C VAL A 135 -22.28 19.78 -15.13
N MET A 136 -23.54 19.68 -14.69
CA MET A 136 -24.67 19.37 -15.57
C MET A 136 -24.85 20.42 -16.66
N ARG A 137 -24.74 21.72 -16.32
CA ARG A 137 -24.79 22.80 -17.31
C ARG A 137 -23.65 22.71 -18.31
N GLY A 138 -22.43 22.45 -17.85
CA GLY A 138 -21.29 22.21 -18.74
C GLY A 138 -21.49 21.00 -19.65
N PHE A 139 -22.14 19.93 -19.16
CA PHE A 139 -22.45 18.75 -19.96
C PHE A 139 -23.57 19.01 -20.98
N LEU A 140 -24.57 19.83 -20.64
CA LEU A 140 -25.62 20.28 -21.55
C LEU A 140 -25.05 21.17 -22.65
N ASP A 141 -24.21 22.16 -22.30
CA ASP A 141 -23.53 23.04 -23.27
C ASP A 141 -22.61 22.23 -24.21
N LEU A 142 -21.92 21.21 -23.69
CA LEU A 142 -21.12 20.30 -24.50
C LEU A 142 -22.00 19.42 -25.41
N THR A 143 -23.20 19.03 -24.98
CA THR A 143 -24.12 18.21 -25.79
C THR A 143 -24.77 19.01 -26.91
N ASP A 144 -25.00 20.30 -26.70
CA ASP A 144 -25.50 21.25 -27.70
C ASP A 144 -24.42 21.69 -28.71
N ASP A 145 -23.14 21.41 -28.44
CA ASP A 145 -22.07 21.65 -29.39
C ASP A 145 -22.19 20.69 -30.60
N THR A 146 -22.33 21.28 -31.79
CA THR A 146 -22.46 20.58 -33.08
C THR A 146 -21.31 19.59 -33.33
N ARG A 147 -20.16 19.81 -32.70
CA ARG A 147 -19.00 18.90 -32.76
C ARG A 147 -19.24 17.59 -32.00
N ILE A 148 -19.96 17.62 -30.87
CA ILE A 148 -20.25 16.46 -30.03
C ILE A 148 -21.43 15.67 -30.59
N GLN A 149 -22.45 16.32 -31.15
CA GLN A 149 -23.51 15.64 -31.89
C GLN A 149 -22.95 14.80 -33.05
N ASN A 150 -22.00 15.37 -33.80
CA ASN A 150 -21.32 14.64 -34.87
C ASN A 150 -20.42 13.51 -34.35
N PHE A 151 -19.79 13.68 -33.19
CA PHE A 151 -19.02 12.62 -32.54
C PHE A 151 -19.92 11.47 -32.05
N MET A 152 -21.03 11.78 -31.37
CA MET A 152 -22.01 10.81 -30.91
C MET A 152 -22.66 10.07 -32.09
N ARG A 153 -23.03 10.77 -33.16
CA ARG A 153 -23.56 10.14 -34.38
C ARG A 153 -22.55 9.16 -35.00
N ARG A 154 -21.27 9.52 -35.03
CA ARG A 154 -20.19 8.64 -35.51
C ARG A 154 -19.92 7.48 -34.56
N ALA A 155 -20.00 7.69 -33.25
CA ALA A 155 -19.83 6.65 -32.24
C ALA A 155 -20.98 5.64 -32.29
N VAL A 156 -22.22 6.12 -32.44
CA VAL A 156 -23.42 5.31 -32.65
C VAL A 156 -23.33 4.55 -33.97
N HIS A 157 -22.96 5.20 -35.08
CA HIS A 157 -22.74 4.48 -36.34
C HIS A 157 -21.65 3.41 -36.23
N ARG A 158 -20.50 3.71 -35.61
CA ARG A 158 -19.45 2.69 -35.39
C ARG A 158 -19.86 1.56 -34.45
N ALA A 159 -20.68 1.87 -33.45
CA ALA A 159 -21.22 0.86 -32.55
C ALA A 159 -22.21 -0.04 -33.30
N ILE A 160 -23.06 0.55 -34.15
CA ILE A 160 -23.98 -0.18 -35.03
C ILE A 160 -23.21 -1.00 -36.07
N ASP A 161 -22.17 -0.46 -36.71
CA ASP A 161 -21.34 -1.18 -37.68
C ASP A 161 -20.54 -2.33 -37.04
N LYS A 162 -20.21 -2.23 -35.74
CA LYS A 162 -19.57 -3.30 -34.98
C LYS A 162 -20.54 -4.38 -34.50
N VAL A 163 -21.82 -4.07 -34.44
CA VAL A 163 -22.86 -5.06 -34.17
C VAL A 163 -23.26 -5.62 -35.52
N ASP A 164 -22.87 -6.86 -35.80
CA ASP A 164 -23.26 -7.56 -37.03
C ASP A 164 -24.78 -7.84 -37.03
N LEU A 165 -25.56 -6.77 -37.22
CA LEU A 165 -27.02 -6.80 -37.30
C LEU A 165 -27.46 -7.67 -38.49
N SER A 166 -26.59 -7.89 -39.47
CA SER A 166 -26.82 -8.77 -40.63
C SER A 166 -27.06 -10.23 -40.21
N GLN A 167 -26.22 -10.78 -39.32
CA GLN A 167 -26.35 -12.15 -38.84
C GLN A 167 -27.55 -12.30 -37.88
N THR A 168 -27.76 -11.32 -37.00
CA THR A 168 -28.91 -11.38 -36.06
C THR A 168 -30.24 -11.18 -36.78
N SER A 169 -30.32 -10.29 -37.78
CA SER A 169 -31.53 -10.10 -38.58
C SER A 169 -31.81 -11.27 -39.53
N ALA A 170 -30.77 -11.92 -40.09
CA ALA A 170 -30.94 -13.15 -40.86
C ALA A 170 -31.47 -14.32 -40.00
N LEU A 171 -30.96 -14.49 -38.78
CA LEU A 171 -31.46 -15.49 -37.82
C LEU A 171 -32.90 -15.19 -37.37
N LEU A 172 -33.24 -13.91 -37.17
CA LEU A 172 -34.61 -13.49 -36.83
C LEU A 172 -35.56 -13.68 -38.02
N LEU A 173 -35.15 -13.34 -39.25
CA LEU A 173 -35.94 -13.54 -40.46
C LEU A 173 -36.08 -15.02 -40.81
N GLU A 174 -35.06 -15.84 -40.63
CA GLU A 174 -35.14 -17.30 -40.83
C GLU A 174 -36.01 -17.97 -39.76
N SER A 175 -35.92 -17.52 -38.50
CA SER A 175 -36.81 -17.96 -37.41
C SER A 175 -38.27 -17.55 -37.64
N LEU A 176 -38.52 -16.47 -38.38
CA LEU A 176 -39.88 -16.08 -38.76
C LEU A 176 -40.34 -16.87 -39.99
N THR A 177 -39.48 -17.10 -40.98
CA THR A 177 -39.91 -17.66 -42.28
C THR A 177 -40.02 -19.19 -42.27
N LYS A 178 -39.30 -19.90 -41.40
CA LYS A 178 -39.24 -21.37 -41.41
C LYS A 178 -40.15 -21.97 -40.32
N ASN A 179 -41.28 -22.49 -40.80
CA ASN A 179 -42.31 -23.27 -40.09
C ASN A 179 -43.44 -22.45 -39.48
N ASN A 180 -44.47 -22.09 -40.28
CA ASN A 180 -45.92 -22.02 -39.98
C ASN A 180 -46.39 -21.71 -38.53
N ARG A 181 -45.59 -21.04 -37.71
CA ARG A 181 -45.83 -20.74 -36.29
C ARG A 181 -46.37 -19.33 -36.07
N HIS A 182 -46.53 -18.57 -37.15
CA HIS A 182 -47.21 -17.27 -37.10
C HIS A 182 -48.66 -17.40 -36.67
N GLN A 183 -49.36 -18.49 -37.02
CA GLN A 183 -50.71 -18.74 -36.50
C GLN A 183 -50.68 -19.06 -35.00
N ALA A 184 -49.75 -19.89 -34.52
CA ALA A 184 -49.69 -20.26 -33.11
C ALA A 184 -49.35 -19.08 -32.17
N LEU A 185 -48.50 -18.14 -32.60
CA LEU A 185 -48.17 -16.95 -31.81
C LEU A 185 -49.28 -15.88 -31.86
N LEU A 186 -49.95 -15.74 -33.00
CA LEU A 186 -51.10 -14.83 -33.14
C LEU A 186 -52.29 -15.36 -32.34
N ASP A 187 -52.55 -16.66 -32.38
CA ASP A 187 -53.62 -17.32 -31.61
C ASP A 187 -53.34 -17.20 -30.11
N ALA A 188 -52.10 -17.43 -29.65
CA ALA A 188 -51.73 -17.26 -28.24
C ALA A 188 -51.89 -15.80 -27.76
N ALA A 189 -51.52 -14.82 -28.61
CA ALA A 189 -51.68 -13.41 -28.29
C ALA A 189 -53.15 -12.98 -28.24
N ILE A 190 -53.97 -13.44 -29.19
CA ILE A 190 -55.41 -13.18 -29.24
C ILE A 190 -56.13 -13.85 -28.06
N GLU A 191 -55.72 -15.05 -27.67
CA GLU A 191 -56.29 -15.79 -26.53
C GLU A 191 -55.95 -15.11 -25.18
N GLN A 192 -54.74 -14.54 -25.05
CA GLN A 192 -54.36 -13.73 -23.89
C GLN A 192 -55.10 -12.39 -23.83
N LEU A 193 -55.31 -11.75 -24.98
CA LEU A 193 -56.04 -10.49 -25.08
C LEU A 193 -57.54 -10.70 -24.78
N LEU A 194 -58.11 -11.82 -25.23
CA LEU A 194 -59.48 -12.23 -24.90
C LEU A 194 -59.64 -12.57 -23.42
N LYS A 195 -58.66 -13.24 -22.78
CA LYS A 195 -58.67 -13.49 -21.33
C LYS A 195 -58.68 -12.20 -20.50
N LEU A 196 -57.96 -11.18 -20.95
CA LEU A 196 -57.93 -9.86 -20.30
C LEU A 196 -59.20 -9.05 -20.55
N LEU A 197 -59.94 -9.30 -21.63
CA LEU A 197 -61.20 -8.63 -21.94
C LEU A 197 -62.45 -9.34 -21.39
N HIS A 198 -62.37 -10.64 -21.11
CA HIS A 198 -63.47 -11.44 -20.54
C HIS A 198 -63.43 -11.57 -19.01
N THR A 199 -62.67 -10.73 -18.30
CA THR A 199 -62.81 -10.59 -16.85
C THR A 199 -63.92 -9.57 -16.59
N PRO A 200 -65.17 -9.99 -16.28
CA PRO A 200 -66.21 -9.04 -15.94
C PRO A 200 -65.84 -8.38 -14.61
N SER A 201 -65.72 -7.04 -14.62
CA SER A 201 -66.04 -6.22 -13.45
C SER A 201 -67.55 -6.14 -13.29
#